data_AF-U6CV16-F1
#
_entry.id   AF-U6CV16-F1
#
_cell.length_a   1.000
_cell.length_b   1.000
_cell.length_c   1.000
_cell.angle_alpha   90.00
_cell.angle_beta   90.00
_cell.angle_gamma   90.00
#
_symmetry.space_group_name_H-M   'P 1'
#
loop_
_entity.id
_entity.type
_entity.pdbx_description
1 polymer ?
#
loop_
_entity_poly.entity_id
_entity_poly.type
_entity_poly.pdbx_seq_one_letter_code
_entity_poly.pdbx_strand_id
1 'polypeptide(L)'
;MVRAPCLLLLLLPTLCVSEVVLEPCEVDDEDFRCFCNFTDPQPEWSNAYQCVSAIEVEIHGGGHNLEQFLKGADTDPKQYADVLKALRLRRLTVASAQVPAVLVAAFLRALAYSRIKELTLQDLEVTGGTPPPLLEATGPALSTLTLRNVSWTAGGAWLTELQRWLKPGLKVLNIAQAHSLAFSCAHLPTFLALTTLDLSDNPRLGEHGLTAALCPHKFPALQALVLRNTGIQTPNGVCLAMVRAGVQPQRLDLSHNSLRATAPGAPVCVWPRTLNSLNLSFARLEQVPKGLPARLSELDLRCNRLNKEPRPEELPTVSNLTLDGNPFLDPEDLYQEDPMKSGVVSACAHSALAVGMSGTLAVLQSVGVVA
;
A
#
# COMPACT_ATOMS: atom_id res chain seq x y z
N MET A 1 -47.55 20.25 44.18
CA MET A 1 -47.14 20.80 42.87
C MET A 1 -45.71 20.34 42.64
N VAL A 2 -45.47 19.15 42.07
CA VAL A 2 -45.67 18.69 40.68
C VAL A 2 -44.46 19.05 39.80
N ARG A 3 -43.92 18.00 39.17
CA ARG A 3 -42.95 17.93 38.04
C ARG A 3 -41.47 17.97 38.38
N ALA A 4 -40.96 16.87 38.91
CA ALA A 4 -39.57 16.46 38.69
C ALA A 4 -39.28 14.94 38.56
N PRO A 5 -40.25 13.99 38.45
CA PRO A 5 -39.87 12.59 38.17
C PRO A 5 -39.97 12.19 36.69
N CYS A 6 -40.73 12.91 35.85
CA CYS A 6 -40.94 12.50 34.45
C CYS A 6 -39.76 12.78 33.52
N LEU A 7 -38.89 13.75 33.84
CA LEU A 7 -37.73 14.08 32.99
C LEU A 7 -36.60 13.04 33.13
N LEU A 8 -36.47 12.42 34.30
CA LEU A 8 -35.54 11.29 34.49
C LEU A 8 -36.02 10.02 33.78
N LEU A 9 -37.34 9.77 33.79
CA LEU A 9 -37.97 8.64 33.09
C LEU A 9 -37.89 8.76 31.55
N LEU A 10 -37.76 9.97 31.01
CA LEU A 10 -37.51 10.22 29.58
C LEU A 10 -36.03 10.00 29.17
N LEU A 11 -35.10 9.96 30.13
CA LEU A 11 -33.67 9.74 29.91
C LEU A 11 -33.22 8.30 30.26
N LEU A 12 -34.08 7.51 30.89
CA LEU A 12 -33.82 6.09 31.14
C LEU A 12 -33.65 5.24 29.87
N PRO A 13 -34.30 5.51 28.71
CA PRO A 13 -33.98 4.80 27.47
C PRO A 13 -32.61 5.21 26.90
N THR A 14 -32.09 6.40 27.23
CA THR A 14 -30.75 6.83 26.79
C THR A 14 -29.61 6.24 27.61
N LEU A 15 -29.92 5.66 28.77
CA LEU A 15 -28.93 5.00 29.66
C LEU A 15 -28.87 3.48 29.47
N CYS A 16 -29.87 2.90 28.81
CA CYS A 16 -29.82 1.54 28.28
C CYS A 16 -29.49 1.61 26.79
N VAL A 17 -28.26 2.00 26.46
CA VAL A 17 -27.68 1.61 25.18
C VAL A 17 -27.44 0.11 25.29
N SER A 18 -28.48 -0.64 24.91
CA SER A 18 -28.37 -2.01 24.44
C SER A 18 -27.18 -2.06 23.49
N GLU A 19 -26.38 -3.13 23.54
CA GLU A 19 -25.32 -3.40 22.56
C GLU A 19 -25.72 -2.80 21.21
N VAL A 20 -25.02 -1.73 20.80
CA VAL A 20 -25.28 -1.11 19.51
C VAL A 20 -25.04 -2.22 18.53
N VAL A 21 -26.12 -2.78 17.98
CA VAL A 21 -26.05 -3.62 16.79
C VAL A 21 -25.59 -2.62 15.74
N LEU A 22 -24.28 -2.53 15.56
CA LEU A 22 -23.67 -1.66 14.56
C LEU A 22 -24.32 -2.06 13.24
N GLU A 23 -24.95 -1.10 12.57
CA GLU A 23 -25.48 -1.39 11.24
C GLU A 23 -24.31 -1.85 10.37
N PRO A 24 -24.48 -2.89 9.53
CA PRO A 24 -23.37 -3.44 8.76
C PRO A 24 -22.69 -2.42 7.85
N CYS A 25 -23.36 -1.30 7.55
CA CYS A 25 -22.82 -0.18 6.82
C CYS A 25 -23.11 1.12 7.56
N GLU A 26 -22.13 2.03 7.59
CA GLU A 26 -22.23 3.35 8.19
C GLU A 26 -21.76 4.39 7.17
N VAL A 27 -22.58 5.41 6.94
CA VAL A 27 -22.25 6.57 6.10
C VAL A 27 -21.91 7.73 7.03
N ASP A 28 -20.84 8.45 6.75
CA ASP A 28 -20.49 9.65 7.51
C ASP A 28 -21.51 10.79 7.31
N ASP A 29 -21.50 11.75 8.22
CA ASP A 29 -22.48 12.85 8.27
C ASP A 29 -22.51 13.72 6.99
N GLU A 30 -21.47 13.65 6.15
CA GLU A 30 -21.34 14.41 4.90
C GLU A 30 -21.65 13.59 3.63
N ASP A 31 -22.11 12.34 3.77
CA ASP A 31 -22.31 11.41 2.64
C ASP A 31 -21.04 11.24 1.77
N PHE A 32 -19.87 11.36 2.39
CA PHE A 32 -18.59 11.30 1.73
C PHE A 32 -17.99 9.90 1.79
N ARG A 33 -17.89 9.32 2.99
CA ARG A 33 -17.32 7.99 3.25
C ARG A 33 -18.39 7.03 3.77
N CYS A 34 -18.46 5.85 3.16
CA CYS A 34 -19.25 4.74 3.66
C CYS A 34 -18.33 3.57 4.01
N PHE A 35 -18.50 3.00 5.20
CA PHE A 35 -17.79 1.82 5.65
C PHE A 35 -18.79 0.70 5.89
N CYS A 36 -18.58 -0.46 5.26
CA CYS A 36 -19.36 -1.66 5.48
C CYS A 36 -18.48 -2.78 6.05
N ASN A 37 -18.95 -3.41 7.13
CA ASN A 37 -18.32 -4.56 7.74
C ASN A 37 -19.28 -5.75 7.82
N PHE A 38 -19.08 -6.73 6.96
CA PHE A 38 -19.87 -7.94 6.84
C PHE A 38 -19.18 -9.11 7.54
N THR A 39 -18.96 -9.02 8.86
CA THR A 39 -18.35 -10.10 9.68
C THR A 39 -19.36 -11.11 10.23
N ASP A 40 -20.65 -10.80 10.16
CA ASP A 40 -21.69 -11.67 10.67
C ASP A 40 -21.76 -13.00 9.90
N PRO A 41 -22.02 -14.15 10.56
CA PRO A 41 -22.06 -15.46 9.90
C PRO A 41 -22.98 -15.55 8.68
N GLN A 42 -24.07 -14.78 8.68
CA GLN A 42 -24.99 -14.61 7.57
C GLN A 42 -25.21 -13.11 7.33
N PRO A 43 -24.33 -12.46 6.56
CA PRO A 43 -24.36 -11.02 6.41
C PRO A 43 -25.46 -10.57 5.44
N GLU A 44 -26.16 -9.50 5.81
CA GLU A 44 -27.17 -8.83 4.98
C GLU A 44 -26.49 -7.86 3.99
N TRP A 45 -25.98 -8.40 2.88
CA TRP A 45 -25.26 -7.63 1.83
C TRP A 45 -26.08 -6.48 1.21
N SER A 46 -27.41 -6.54 1.33
CA SER A 46 -28.31 -5.49 0.86
C SER A 46 -28.08 -4.14 1.56
N ASN A 47 -27.52 -4.15 2.77
CA ASN A 47 -27.18 -2.91 3.49
C ASN A 47 -26.12 -2.07 2.77
N ALA A 48 -25.36 -2.66 1.83
CA ALA A 48 -24.45 -1.90 0.96
C ALA A 48 -25.16 -0.82 0.12
N TYR A 49 -26.49 -0.92 -0.09
CA TYR A 49 -27.27 0.13 -0.75
C TYR A 49 -27.31 1.44 0.04
N GLN A 50 -26.98 1.46 1.34
CA GLN A 50 -26.84 2.70 2.08
C GLN A 50 -25.68 3.56 1.54
N CYS A 51 -24.64 2.93 0.97
CA CYS A 51 -23.46 3.62 0.45
C CYS A 51 -23.65 4.28 -0.93
N VAL A 52 -24.85 4.26 -1.53
CA VAL A 52 -25.03 4.74 -2.92
C VAL A 52 -24.72 6.23 -3.12
N SER A 53 -24.86 7.05 -2.08
CA SER A 53 -24.55 8.49 -2.09
C SER A 53 -23.04 8.78 -1.95
N ALA A 54 -22.28 7.83 -1.41
CA ALA A 54 -20.89 8.03 -0.99
C ALA A 54 -19.89 8.14 -2.16
N ILE A 55 -18.81 8.88 -1.91
CA ILE A 55 -17.70 9.06 -2.85
C ILE A 55 -16.61 8.02 -2.59
N GLU A 56 -16.38 7.71 -1.32
CA GLU A 56 -15.44 6.70 -0.84
C GLU A 56 -16.20 5.58 -0.15
N VAL A 57 -15.98 4.36 -0.61
CA VAL A 57 -16.66 3.18 -0.06
C VAL A 57 -15.63 2.13 0.32
N GLU A 58 -15.76 1.58 1.51
CA GLU A 58 -14.91 0.50 2.03
C GLU A 58 -15.80 -0.67 2.42
N ILE A 59 -15.57 -1.84 1.82
CA ILE A 59 -16.38 -3.04 2.03
C ILE A 59 -15.49 -4.15 2.54
N HIS A 60 -15.72 -4.57 3.79
CA HIS A 60 -15.02 -5.65 4.45
C HIS A 60 -15.92 -6.89 4.45
N GLY A 61 -15.49 -7.95 3.77
CA GLY A 61 -16.26 -9.18 3.63
C GLY A 61 -16.07 -10.19 4.76
N GLY A 62 -15.49 -9.80 5.91
CA GLY A 62 -15.41 -10.64 7.12
C GLY A 62 -14.64 -11.97 7.00
N GLY A 63 -13.91 -12.20 5.92
CA GLY A 63 -13.27 -13.48 5.59
C GLY A 63 -14.22 -14.49 4.93
N HIS A 64 -15.45 -14.09 4.56
CA HIS A 64 -16.41 -14.96 3.91
C HIS A 64 -15.95 -15.42 2.53
N ASN A 65 -16.35 -16.64 2.15
CA ASN A 65 -16.23 -17.15 0.79
C ASN A 65 -17.41 -16.66 -0.05
N LEU A 66 -17.10 -15.93 -1.13
CA LEU A 66 -18.07 -15.30 -2.01
C LEU A 66 -18.55 -16.20 -3.16
N GLU A 67 -18.23 -17.49 -3.18
CA GLU A 67 -18.69 -18.46 -4.19
C GLU A 67 -20.21 -18.50 -4.37
N GLN A 68 -20.98 -18.17 -3.33
CA GLN A 68 -22.43 -18.06 -3.42
C GLN A 68 -22.90 -17.05 -4.49
N PHE A 69 -22.06 -16.08 -4.84
CA PHE A 69 -22.37 -15.05 -5.84
C PHE A 69 -22.00 -15.45 -7.28
N LEU A 70 -21.45 -16.64 -7.51
CA LEU A 70 -21.05 -17.09 -8.85
C LEU A 70 -22.19 -17.03 -9.88
N LYS A 71 -23.43 -17.31 -9.46
CA LYS A 71 -24.62 -17.21 -10.33
C LYS A 71 -24.82 -15.80 -10.91
N GLY A 72 -24.38 -14.76 -10.19
CA GLY A 72 -24.47 -13.38 -10.63
C GLY A 72 -23.35 -12.96 -11.59
N ALA A 73 -22.27 -13.74 -11.69
CA ALA A 73 -21.08 -13.37 -12.47
C ALA A 73 -21.33 -13.24 -13.98
N ASP A 74 -22.27 -14.03 -14.51
CA ASP A 74 -22.65 -14.04 -15.93
C ASP A 74 -23.65 -12.93 -16.31
N THR A 75 -24.11 -12.14 -15.34
CA THR A 75 -25.07 -11.06 -15.58
C THR A 75 -24.44 -9.98 -16.47
N ASP A 76 -25.15 -9.52 -17.50
CA ASP A 76 -24.66 -8.42 -18.34
C ASP A 76 -24.72 -7.09 -17.57
N PRO A 77 -23.58 -6.48 -17.21
CA PRO A 77 -23.56 -5.23 -16.46
C PRO A 77 -24.21 -4.06 -17.22
N LYS A 78 -24.42 -4.17 -18.53
CA LYS A 78 -25.16 -3.14 -19.30
C LYS A 78 -26.55 -2.87 -18.76
N GLN A 79 -27.21 -3.88 -18.17
CA GLN A 79 -28.55 -3.72 -17.59
C GLN A 79 -28.58 -2.72 -16.43
N TYR A 80 -27.45 -2.54 -15.75
CA TYR A 80 -27.30 -1.63 -14.60
C TYR A 80 -26.41 -0.42 -14.89
N ALA A 81 -26.06 -0.20 -16.17
CA ALA A 81 -25.11 0.82 -16.57
C ALA A 81 -25.51 2.23 -16.11
N ASP A 82 -26.79 2.60 -16.23
CA ASP A 82 -27.27 3.93 -15.83
C ASP A 82 -27.19 4.14 -14.31
N VAL A 83 -27.51 3.10 -13.54
CA VAL A 83 -27.36 3.11 -12.07
C VAL A 83 -25.90 3.28 -11.69
N LEU A 84 -25.01 2.45 -12.25
CA LEU A 84 -23.57 2.48 -11.96
C LEU A 84 -22.91 3.81 -12.38
N LYS A 85 -23.41 4.43 -13.45
CA LYS A 85 -22.95 5.73 -13.94
C LYS A 85 -23.43 6.90 -13.08
N ALA A 86 -24.57 6.74 -12.41
CA ALA A 86 -25.12 7.73 -11.49
C ALA A 86 -24.39 7.76 -10.13
N LEU A 87 -23.75 6.67 -9.74
CA LEU A 87 -22.98 6.58 -8.49
C LEU A 87 -21.90 7.68 -8.41
N ARG A 88 -21.76 8.26 -7.21
CA ARG A 88 -20.71 9.25 -6.91
C ARG A 88 -19.36 8.61 -6.61
N LEU A 89 -19.30 7.29 -6.52
CA LEU A 89 -18.10 6.49 -6.24
C LEU A 89 -16.88 6.94 -7.04
N ARG A 90 -15.79 7.25 -6.33
CA ARG A 90 -14.46 7.58 -6.89
C ARG A 90 -13.37 6.68 -6.32
N ARG A 91 -13.50 6.29 -5.06
CA ARG A 91 -12.55 5.44 -4.35
C ARG A 91 -13.28 4.25 -3.75
N LEU A 92 -12.77 3.06 -3.99
CA LEU A 92 -13.34 1.83 -3.45
C LEU A 92 -12.24 0.98 -2.83
N THR A 93 -12.48 0.53 -1.61
CA THR A 93 -11.71 -0.52 -0.94
C THR A 93 -12.58 -1.76 -0.80
N VAL A 94 -12.06 -2.91 -1.23
CA VAL A 94 -12.66 -4.22 -0.97
C VAL A 94 -11.65 -5.04 -0.19
N ALA A 95 -12.04 -5.48 1.00
CA ALA A 95 -11.14 -6.13 1.93
C ALA A 95 -11.69 -7.42 2.56
N SER A 96 -10.78 -8.26 3.04
CA SER A 96 -11.06 -9.39 3.94
C SER A 96 -12.11 -10.35 3.36
N ALA A 97 -11.83 -11.01 2.24
CA ALA A 97 -12.76 -11.99 1.65
C ALA A 97 -12.03 -13.03 0.79
N GLN A 98 -12.61 -14.21 0.65
CA GLN A 98 -12.20 -15.19 -0.34
C GLN A 98 -13.09 -15.03 -1.58
N VAL A 99 -12.48 -14.67 -2.72
CA VAL A 99 -13.21 -14.22 -3.92
C VAL A 99 -12.78 -15.02 -5.14
N PRO A 100 -13.69 -15.80 -5.75
CA PRO A 100 -13.43 -16.40 -7.06
C PRO A 100 -12.98 -15.38 -8.10
N ALA A 101 -11.94 -15.69 -8.87
CA ALA A 101 -11.35 -14.83 -9.88
C ALA A 101 -12.37 -14.39 -10.96
N VAL A 102 -13.35 -15.25 -11.25
CA VAL A 102 -14.48 -14.93 -12.15
C VAL A 102 -15.31 -13.76 -11.60
N LEU A 103 -15.53 -13.69 -10.29
CA LEU A 103 -16.25 -12.58 -9.66
C LEU A 103 -15.42 -11.30 -9.66
N VAL A 104 -14.11 -11.38 -9.47
CA VAL A 104 -13.21 -10.21 -9.64
C VAL A 104 -13.33 -9.65 -11.06
N ALA A 105 -13.31 -10.50 -12.08
CA ALA A 105 -13.49 -10.09 -13.47
C ALA A 105 -14.88 -9.46 -13.74
N ALA A 106 -15.95 -10.10 -13.25
CA ALA A 106 -17.31 -9.57 -13.37
C ALA A 106 -17.46 -8.20 -12.67
N PHE A 107 -16.84 -8.06 -11.51
CA PHE A 107 -16.84 -6.83 -10.74
C PHE A 107 -16.10 -5.69 -11.46
N LEU A 108 -14.90 -5.94 -11.99
CA LEU A 108 -14.17 -4.96 -12.78
C LEU A 108 -14.96 -4.55 -14.04
N ARG A 109 -15.66 -5.48 -14.69
CA ARG A 109 -16.56 -5.16 -15.80
C ARG A 109 -17.71 -4.23 -15.41
N ALA A 110 -18.33 -4.45 -14.25
CA ALA A 110 -19.37 -3.57 -13.75
C ALA A 110 -18.81 -2.17 -13.44
N LEU A 111 -17.67 -2.10 -12.77
CA LEU A 111 -17.00 -0.84 -12.44
C LEU A 111 -16.60 -0.01 -13.68
N ALA A 112 -16.50 -0.63 -14.86
CA ALA A 112 -16.24 0.09 -16.11
C ALA A 112 -17.32 1.11 -16.49
N TYR A 113 -18.55 0.95 -16.00
CA TYR A 113 -19.66 1.89 -16.19
C TYR A 113 -19.67 3.02 -15.15
N SER A 114 -18.92 2.84 -14.06
CA SER A 114 -18.78 3.84 -13.00
C SER A 114 -17.71 4.89 -13.36
N ARG A 115 -17.56 5.89 -12.50
CA ARG A 115 -16.54 6.95 -12.61
C ARG A 115 -15.38 6.74 -11.63
N ILE A 116 -15.20 5.51 -11.14
CA ILE A 116 -14.14 5.15 -10.20
C ILE A 116 -12.75 5.51 -10.74
N LYS A 117 -11.88 5.94 -9.83
CA LYS A 117 -10.49 6.33 -10.10
C LYS A 117 -9.49 5.53 -9.29
N GLU A 118 -9.86 5.13 -8.08
CA GLU A 118 -8.97 4.42 -7.18
C GLU A 118 -9.65 3.14 -6.70
N LEU A 119 -8.93 2.04 -6.82
CA LEU A 119 -9.36 0.74 -6.34
C LEU A 119 -8.29 0.18 -5.40
N THR A 120 -8.70 -0.24 -4.22
CA THR A 120 -7.87 -0.94 -3.25
C THR A 120 -8.44 -2.33 -3.03
N LEU A 121 -7.61 -3.36 -3.23
CA LEU A 121 -7.92 -4.74 -2.85
C LEU A 121 -7.00 -5.13 -1.71
N GLN A 122 -7.57 -5.56 -0.60
CA GLN A 122 -6.83 -5.80 0.63
C GLN A 122 -7.21 -7.12 1.31
N ASP A 123 -6.23 -7.89 1.78
CA ASP A 123 -6.49 -9.12 2.56
C ASP A 123 -7.47 -10.07 1.83
N LEU A 124 -7.27 -10.26 0.52
CA LEU A 124 -8.13 -11.07 -0.33
C LEU A 124 -7.43 -12.38 -0.74
N GLU A 125 -8.19 -13.46 -0.76
CA GLU A 125 -7.78 -14.74 -1.35
C GLU A 125 -8.51 -14.97 -2.66
N VAL A 126 -7.82 -14.78 -3.79
CA VAL A 126 -8.41 -14.95 -5.12
C VAL A 126 -8.26 -16.37 -5.62
N THR A 127 -9.38 -17.09 -5.74
CA THR A 127 -9.44 -18.51 -6.08
C THR A 127 -9.86 -18.78 -7.52
N GLY A 128 -9.49 -19.94 -8.09
CA GLY A 128 -9.83 -20.30 -9.47
C GLY A 128 -9.09 -19.49 -10.53
N GLY A 129 -9.48 -19.61 -11.81
CA GLY A 129 -8.86 -18.89 -12.92
C GLY A 129 -9.78 -17.82 -13.51
N THR A 130 -9.21 -16.78 -14.13
CA THR A 130 -10.01 -15.79 -14.88
C THR A 130 -10.26 -16.28 -16.31
N PRO A 131 -11.52 -16.33 -16.80
CA PRO A 131 -11.74 -16.51 -18.23
C PRO A 131 -11.10 -15.35 -19.01
N PRO A 132 -10.65 -15.57 -20.25
CA PRO A 132 -10.19 -14.47 -21.10
C PRO A 132 -11.35 -13.50 -21.40
N PRO A 133 -11.11 -12.17 -21.43
CA PRO A 133 -12.15 -11.23 -21.79
C PRO A 133 -12.57 -11.43 -23.25
N LEU A 134 -13.89 -11.41 -23.51
CA LEU A 134 -14.46 -11.56 -24.85
C LEU A 134 -14.22 -10.34 -25.77
N LEU A 135 -13.89 -9.17 -25.20
CA LEU A 135 -13.66 -7.91 -25.91
C LEU A 135 -12.48 -7.16 -25.28
N GLU A 136 -11.72 -6.44 -26.11
CA GLU A 136 -10.55 -5.66 -25.67
C GLU A 136 -10.97 -4.47 -24.79
N ALA A 137 -10.60 -4.54 -23.50
CA ALA A 137 -10.72 -3.52 -22.46
C ALA A 137 -12.13 -3.17 -21.93
N THR A 138 -12.78 -4.15 -21.30
CA THR A 138 -14.06 -4.00 -20.56
C THR A 138 -13.92 -3.52 -19.11
N GLY A 139 -12.78 -2.94 -18.73
CA GLY A 139 -12.45 -2.56 -17.35
C GLY A 139 -12.61 -1.09 -16.96
N PRO A 140 -12.43 -0.74 -15.67
CA PRO A 140 -12.49 0.63 -15.19
C PRO A 140 -11.28 1.47 -15.62
N ALA A 141 -11.50 2.78 -15.74
CA ALA A 141 -10.46 3.78 -16.05
C ALA A 141 -9.77 4.29 -14.77
N LEU A 142 -9.05 3.39 -14.09
CA LEU A 142 -8.36 3.71 -12.83
C LEU A 142 -7.14 4.61 -13.06
N SER A 143 -6.92 5.54 -12.13
CA SER A 143 -5.65 6.24 -11.96
C SER A 143 -4.75 5.53 -10.96
N THR A 144 -5.33 4.93 -9.92
CA THR A 144 -4.60 4.28 -8.82
C THR A 144 -5.16 2.88 -8.57
N LEU A 145 -4.26 1.91 -8.45
CA LEU A 145 -4.59 0.54 -8.02
C LEU A 145 -3.67 0.18 -6.87
N THR A 146 -4.26 -0.22 -5.74
CA THR A 146 -3.54 -0.66 -4.55
C THR A 146 -3.91 -2.10 -4.25
N LEU A 147 -2.90 -2.94 -4.05
CA LEU A 147 -3.03 -4.34 -3.69
C LEU A 147 -2.23 -4.57 -2.40
N ARG A 148 -2.88 -4.99 -1.32
CA ARG A 148 -2.23 -5.28 -0.04
C ARG A 148 -2.61 -6.67 0.43
N ASN A 149 -1.63 -7.56 0.60
CA ASN A 149 -1.87 -8.93 1.07
C ASN A 149 -2.96 -9.65 0.25
N VAL A 150 -2.82 -9.63 -1.07
CA VAL A 150 -3.72 -10.33 -1.99
C VAL A 150 -3.01 -11.56 -2.55
N SER A 151 -3.62 -12.74 -2.38
CA SER A 151 -3.12 -13.99 -2.93
C SER A 151 -3.89 -14.38 -4.19
N TRP A 152 -3.18 -15.02 -5.12
CA TRP A 152 -3.72 -15.43 -6.41
C TRP A 152 -3.27 -16.85 -6.74
N THR A 153 -4.21 -17.69 -7.15
CA THR A 153 -3.93 -19.03 -7.72
C THR A 153 -3.06 -18.99 -8.97
N ALA A 154 -3.15 -17.92 -9.76
CA ALA A 154 -2.42 -17.74 -11.01
C ALA A 154 -0.89 -17.59 -10.83
N GLY A 155 -0.38 -17.59 -9.60
CA GLY A 155 1.06 -17.47 -9.33
C GLY A 155 1.66 -16.26 -10.05
N GLY A 156 2.83 -16.40 -10.69
CA GLY A 156 3.50 -15.30 -11.39
C GLY A 156 2.76 -14.70 -12.60
N ALA A 157 1.61 -15.24 -13.00
CA ALA A 157 0.79 -14.70 -14.09
C ALA A 157 -0.29 -13.71 -13.62
N TRP A 158 -0.53 -13.58 -12.31
CA TRP A 158 -1.67 -12.82 -11.76
C TRP A 158 -1.77 -11.38 -12.29
N LEU A 159 -0.64 -10.67 -12.39
CA LEU A 159 -0.64 -9.27 -12.83
C LEU A 159 -1.02 -9.15 -14.31
N THR A 160 -0.55 -10.09 -15.13
CA THR A 160 -0.92 -10.20 -16.56
C THR A 160 -2.41 -10.47 -16.70
N GLU A 161 -2.97 -11.36 -15.87
CA GLU A 161 -4.40 -11.64 -15.89
C GLU A 161 -5.24 -10.43 -15.48
N LEU A 162 -4.85 -9.77 -14.39
CA LEU A 162 -5.53 -8.58 -13.89
C LEU A 162 -5.51 -7.44 -14.91
N GLN A 163 -4.37 -7.21 -15.57
CA GLN A 163 -4.21 -6.13 -16.54
C GLN A 163 -5.15 -6.27 -17.75
N ARG A 164 -5.57 -7.49 -18.12
CA ARG A 164 -6.59 -7.70 -19.17
C ARG A 164 -7.94 -7.05 -18.86
N TRP A 165 -8.20 -6.80 -17.57
CA TRP A 165 -9.43 -6.21 -17.05
C TRP A 165 -9.28 -4.74 -16.65
N LEU A 166 -8.19 -4.08 -17.07
CA LEU A 166 -7.92 -2.68 -16.75
C LEU A 166 -7.73 -1.87 -18.05
N LYS A 167 -8.11 -0.58 -18.01
CA LYS A 167 -7.76 0.35 -19.10
C LYS A 167 -6.30 0.80 -18.97
N PRO A 168 -5.63 1.18 -20.07
CA PRO A 168 -4.18 1.48 -20.09
C PRO A 168 -3.77 2.78 -19.38
N GLY A 169 -4.70 3.50 -18.75
CA GLY A 169 -4.49 4.82 -18.13
C GLY A 169 -4.01 4.79 -16.67
N LEU A 170 -3.62 3.63 -16.14
CA LEU A 170 -3.16 3.49 -14.76
C LEU A 170 -1.87 4.28 -14.52
N LYS A 171 -1.87 5.15 -13.51
CA LYS A 171 -0.74 6.04 -13.16
C LYS A 171 0.04 5.56 -11.95
N VAL A 172 -0.65 5.01 -10.97
CA VAL A 172 -0.07 4.56 -9.70
C VAL A 172 -0.45 3.10 -9.45
N LEU A 173 0.55 2.27 -9.20
CA LEU A 173 0.39 0.87 -8.83
C LEU A 173 1.15 0.63 -7.53
N ASN A 174 0.40 0.26 -6.49
CA ASN A 174 0.94 -0.05 -5.18
C ASN A 174 0.72 -1.53 -4.90
N ILE A 175 1.78 -2.25 -4.57
CA ILE A 175 1.73 -3.68 -4.29
C ILE A 175 2.48 -3.93 -2.99
N ALA A 176 1.76 -4.29 -1.93
CA ALA A 176 2.29 -4.56 -0.60
C ALA A 176 1.97 -5.99 -0.16
N GLN A 177 2.88 -6.63 0.57
CA GLN A 177 2.70 -7.98 1.11
C GLN A 177 2.24 -9.01 0.07
N ALA A 178 2.77 -8.93 -1.16
CA ALA A 178 2.41 -9.85 -2.22
C ALA A 178 2.99 -11.24 -1.95
N HIS A 179 2.21 -12.28 -2.25
CA HIS A 179 2.68 -13.66 -2.16
C HIS A 179 3.82 -13.95 -3.16
N SER A 180 3.74 -13.35 -4.36
CA SER A 180 4.78 -13.42 -5.38
C SER A 180 4.83 -12.16 -6.25
N LEU A 181 6.05 -11.65 -6.44
CA LEU A 181 6.40 -10.55 -7.36
C LEU A 181 7.26 -11.04 -8.55
N ALA A 182 7.40 -12.36 -8.72
CA ALA A 182 8.09 -12.96 -9.86
C ALA A 182 7.15 -12.99 -11.07
N PHE A 183 7.02 -11.86 -11.76
CA PHE A 183 6.08 -11.71 -12.88
C PHE A 183 6.53 -12.48 -14.12
N SER A 184 5.55 -13.00 -14.87
CA SER A 184 5.76 -13.55 -16.21
C SER A 184 5.98 -12.44 -17.25
N CYS A 185 7.15 -11.79 -17.20
CA CYS A 185 7.45 -10.57 -17.97
C CYS A 185 7.26 -10.69 -19.49
N ALA A 186 7.42 -11.90 -20.05
CA ALA A 186 7.20 -12.15 -21.48
C ALA A 186 5.76 -11.83 -21.91
N HIS A 187 4.79 -12.12 -21.05
CA HIS A 187 3.36 -11.98 -21.33
C HIS A 187 2.75 -10.69 -20.76
N LEU A 188 3.46 -10.00 -19.86
CA LEU A 188 2.97 -8.79 -19.21
C LEU A 188 2.86 -7.65 -20.25
N PRO A 189 1.68 -7.07 -20.48
CA PRO A 189 1.55 -5.89 -21.35
C PRO A 189 2.25 -4.65 -20.76
N THR A 190 2.63 -3.72 -21.62
CA THR A 190 3.33 -2.50 -21.19
C THR A 190 2.38 -1.54 -20.46
N PHE A 191 2.84 -0.99 -19.33
CA PHE A 191 2.15 0.06 -18.59
C PHE A 191 2.58 1.44 -19.11
N LEU A 192 1.86 1.94 -20.11
CA LEU A 192 2.24 3.17 -20.84
C LEU A 192 2.15 4.45 -19.98
N ALA A 193 1.19 4.51 -19.05
CA ALA A 193 0.91 5.71 -18.26
C ALA A 193 1.41 5.63 -16.80
N LEU A 194 2.04 4.51 -16.41
CA LEU A 194 2.41 4.27 -15.01
C LEU A 194 3.62 5.14 -14.62
N THR A 195 3.36 6.13 -13.79
CA THR A 195 4.36 7.08 -13.28
C THR A 195 4.91 6.67 -11.92
N THR A 196 4.15 5.95 -11.12
CA THR A 196 4.57 5.50 -9.78
C THR A 196 4.37 4.01 -9.63
N LEU A 197 5.44 3.31 -9.25
CA LEU A 197 5.41 1.92 -8.83
C LEU A 197 5.90 1.85 -7.38
N ASP A 198 4.98 1.51 -6.48
CA ASP A 198 5.28 1.29 -5.07
C ASP A 198 5.24 -0.21 -4.77
N LEU A 199 6.38 -0.77 -4.42
CA LEU A 199 6.54 -2.16 -3.98
C LEU A 199 6.91 -2.24 -2.50
N SER A 200 6.56 -1.22 -1.71
CA SER A 200 6.84 -1.20 -0.27
C SER A 200 6.15 -2.35 0.46
N ASP A 201 6.65 -2.67 1.65
CA ASP A 201 6.13 -3.74 2.51
C ASP A 201 6.21 -5.14 1.87
N ASN A 202 7.27 -5.39 1.09
CA ASN A 202 7.60 -6.72 0.57
C ASN A 202 8.97 -7.17 1.09
N PRO A 203 9.11 -7.52 2.38
CA PRO A 203 10.42 -7.71 3.03
C PRO A 203 11.26 -8.86 2.44
N ARG A 204 10.65 -9.74 1.63
CA ARG A 204 11.33 -10.85 0.93
C ARG A 204 11.70 -10.53 -0.51
N LEU A 205 11.47 -9.30 -1.00
CA LEU A 205 11.74 -8.92 -2.39
C LEU A 205 13.24 -8.96 -2.68
N GLY A 206 14.05 -8.22 -1.92
CA GLY A 206 15.50 -8.09 -2.13
C GLY A 206 15.88 -7.62 -3.54
N GLU A 207 17.17 -7.55 -3.85
CA GLU A 207 17.64 -7.06 -5.15
C GLU A 207 17.36 -8.05 -6.31
N HIS A 208 17.43 -9.36 -6.04
CA HIS A 208 17.11 -10.40 -7.03
C HIS A 208 15.63 -10.43 -7.38
N GLY A 209 14.75 -10.37 -6.37
CA GLY A 209 13.31 -10.30 -6.62
C GLY A 209 12.92 -8.99 -7.29
N LEU A 210 13.55 -7.86 -6.95
CA LEU A 210 13.36 -6.59 -7.65
C LEU A 210 13.71 -6.71 -9.14
N THR A 211 14.81 -7.41 -9.46
CA THR A 211 15.21 -7.68 -10.85
C THR A 211 14.15 -8.49 -11.61
N ALA A 212 13.46 -9.42 -10.93
CA ALA A 212 12.36 -10.19 -11.52
C ALA A 212 11.05 -9.39 -11.62
N ALA A 213 10.79 -8.47 -10.68
CA ALA A 213 9.59 -7.64 -10.64
C ALA A 213 9.64 -6.48 -11.67
N LEU A 214 10.81 -5.87 -11.87
CA LEU A 214 11.02 -4.82 -12.86
C LEU A 214 11.18 -5.43 -14.26
N CYS A 215 10.05 -5.83 -14.85
CA CYS A 215 10.03 -6.38 -16.20
C CYS A 215 10.63 -5.43 -17.25
N PRO A 216 11.58 -5.90 -18.08
CA PRO A 216 12.26 -5.06 -19.07
C PRO A 216 11.28 -4.33 -20.01
N HIS A 217 11.46 -3.01 -20.12
CA HIS A 217 10.68 -2.12 -20.99
C HIS A 217 9.17 -2.08 -20.75
N LYS A 218 8.67 -2.64 -19.63
CA LYS A 218 7.24 -2.63 -19.31
C LYS A 218 6.76 -1.36 -18.60
N PHE A 219 7.67 -0.52 -18.10
CA PHE A 219 7.36 0.69 -17.34
C PHE A 219 8.06 1.93 -17.93
N PRO A 220 7.79 2.31 -19.20
CA PRO A 220 8.53 3.36 -19.90
C PRO A 220 8.34 4.77 -19.31
N ALA A 221 7.20 5.06 -18.67
CA ALA A 221 6.86 6.37 -18.12
C ALA A 221 7.17 6.52 -16.62
N LEU A 222 7.88 5.56 -16.03
CA LEU A 222 8.09 5.51 -14.58
C LEU A 222 8.91 6.72 -14.10
N GLN A 223 8.34 7.48 -13.16
CA GLN A 223 8.94 8.66 -12.55
C GLN A 223 9.33 8.42 -11.09
N ALA A 224 8.58 7.60 -10.37
CA ALA A 224 8.85 7.29 -8.97
C ALA A 224 8.86 5.76 -8.75
N LEU A 225 9.95 5.27 -8.17
CA LEU A 225 10.08 3.90 -7.72
C LEU A 225 10.22 3.90 -6.19
N VAL A 226 9.31 3.23 -5.51
CA VAL A 226 9.21 3.26 -4.05
C VAL A 226 9.36 1.85 -3.52
N LEU A 227 10.34 1.63 -2.65
CA LEU A 227 10.82 0.31 -2.23
C LEU A 227 11.04 0.25 -0.71
N ARG A 228 10.14 0.81 0.09
CA ARG A 228 10.30 0.83 1.55
C ARG A 228 10.13 -0.56 2.16
N ASN A 229 10.97 -0.94 3.11
CA ASN A 229 10.85 -2.24 3.78
C ASN A 229 10.74 -3.43 2.80
N THR A 230 11.67 -3.51 1.85
CA THR A 230 11.68 -4.53 0.78
C THR A 230 12.80 -5.57 0.94
N GLY A 231 13.56 -5.51 2.04
CA GLY A 231 14.71 -6.40 2.26
C GLY A 231 15.91 -6.10 1.36
N ILE A 232 15.90 -4.96 0.66
CA ILE A 232 17.05 -4.47 -0.11
C ILE A 232 18.19 -4.17 0.86
N GLN A 233 19.41 -4.55 0.49
CA GLN A 233 20.59 -4.37 1.33
C GLN A 233 21.53 -3.31 0.77
N THR A 234 21.55 -3.08 -0.54
CA THR A 234 22.48 -2.13 -1.16
C THR A 234 21.82 -1.24 -2.22
N PRO A 235 22.09 0.08 -2.25
CA PRO A 235 21.65 0.94 -3.35
C PRO A 235 22.20 0.50 -4.72
N ASN A 236 23.42 -0.05 -4.76
CA ASN A 236 24.05 -0.50 -6.01
C ASN A 236 23.27 -1.65 -6.67
N GLY A 237 22.75 -2.61 -5.90
CA GLY A 237 21.93 -3.68 -6.46
C GLY A 237 20.61 -3.19 -7.06
N VAL A 238 20.01 -2.14 -6.47
CA VAL A 238 18.82 -1.46 -7.04
C VAL A 238 19.16 -0.77 -8.35
N CYS A 239 20.30 -0.07 -8.40
CA CYS A 239 20.77 0.58 -9.62
C CYS A 239 20.91 -0.44 -10.77
N LEU A 240 21.52 -1.61 -10.52
CA LEU A 240 21.67 -2.66 -11.52
C LEU A 240 20.33 -3.23 -11.99
N ALA A 241 19.38 -3.42 -11.08
CA ALA A 241 18.02 -3.86 -11.41
C ALA A 241 17.32 -2.85 -12.34
N MET A 242 17.42 -1.55 -12.04
CA MET A 242 16.84 -0.49 -12.88
C MET A 242 17.48 -0.43 -14.28
N VAL A 243 18.80 -0.54 -14.36
CA VAL A 243 19.53 -0.56 -15.64
C VAL A 243 19.09 -1.76 -16.49
N ARG A 244 18.98 -2.95 -15.89
CA ARG A 244 18.51 -4.17 -16.59
C ARG A 244 17.07 -4.02 -17.06
N ALA A 245 16.21 -3.39 -16.28
CA ALA A 245 14.82 -3.16 -16.63
C ALA A 245 14.63 -2.04 -17.67
N GLY A 246 15.64 -1.18 -17.84
CA GLY A 246 15.57 0.00 -18.71
C GLY A 246 14.65 1.10 -18.17
N VAL A 247 14.50 1.21 -16.84
CA VAL A 247 13.68 2.24 -16.20
C VAL A 247 14.52 3.45 -15.80
N GLN A 248 13.93 4.64 -15.87
CA GLN A 248 14.61 5.92 -15.65
C GLN A 248 13.84 6.81 -14.66
N PRO A 249 13.63 6.39 -13.40
CA PRO A 249 12.86 7.17 -12.44
C PRO A 249 13.58 8.47 -12.05
N GLN A 250 12.80 9.49 -11.71
CA GLN A 250 13.25 10.74 -11.12
C GLN A 250 13.44 10.60 -9.60
N ARG A 251 12.55 9.85 -8.94
CA ARG A 251 12.55 9.63 -7.50
C ARG A 251 12.74 8.16 -7.16
N LEU A 252 13.64 7.89 -6.21
CA LEU A 252 13.85 6.57 -5.64
C LEU A 252 13.75 6.64 -4.12
N ASP A 253 12.86 5.84 -3.54
CA ASP A 253 12.70 5.73 -2.09
C ASP A 253 13.12 4.33 -1.62
N LEU A 254 14.22 4.26 -0.86
CA LEU A 254 14.74 3.05 -0.23
C LEU A 254 14.64 3.11 1.30
N SER A 255 13.86 4.03 1.85
CA SER A 255 13.74 4.20 3.29
C SER A 255 13.24 2.93 3.99
N HIS A 256 13.50 2.80 5.29
CA HIS A 256 13.10 1.63 6.08
C HIS A 256 13.66 0.27 5.61
N ASN A 257 14.71 0.25 4.78
CA ASN A 257 15.48 -0.97 4.50
C ASN A 257 16.67 -1.08 5.46
N SER A 258 17.14 -2.29 5.74
CA SER A 258 18.39 -2.46 6.51
C SER A 258 19.59 -2.40 5.56
N LEU A 259 19.93 -1.18 5.11
CA LEU A 259 20.97 -0.96 4.12
C LEU A 259 22.37 -1.18 4.72
N ARG A 260 23.26 -1.70 3.90
CA ARG A 260 24.66 -1.97 4.21
C ARG A 260 25.55 -1.24 3.22
N ALA A 261 26.81 -1.07 3.61
CA ALA A 261 27.81 -0.53 2.73
C ALA A 261 28.03 -1.43 1.50
N THR A 262 28.18 -0.81 0.34
CA THR A 262 28.58 -1.49 -0.89
C THR A 262 29.94 -2.17 -0.69
N ALA A 263 30.01 -3.48 -0.94
CA ALA A 263 31.23 -4.25 -0.78
C ALA A 263 32.34 -3.77 -1.74
N PRO A 264 33.63 -3.84 -1.34
CA PRO A 264 34.74 -3.62 -2.25
C PRO A 264 34.66 -4.57 -3.46
N GLY A 265 34.86 -4.04 -4.67
CA GLY A 265 34.77 -4.84 -5.91
C GLY A 265 33.35 -5.10 -6.41
N ALA A 266 32.32 -4.49 -5.80
CA ALA A 266 30.97 -4.54 -6.36
C ALA A 266 30.95 -3.99 -7.80
N PRO A 267 30.12 -4.57 -8.68
CA PRO A 267 30.00 -4.13 -10.06
C PRO A 267 29.61 -2.65 -10.12
N VAL A 268 30.28 -1.90 -10.99
CA VAL A 268 30.01 -0.48 -11.22
C VAL A 268 28.63 -0.34 -11.84
N CYS A 269 27.78 0.49 -11.25
CA CYS A 269 26.49 0.84 -11.82
C CYS A 269 26.45 2.30 -12.26
N VAL A 270 25.84 2.55 -13.42
CA VAL A 270 25.53 3.89 -13.90
C VAL A 270 24.08 4.19 -13.55
N TRP A 271 23.87 5.11 -12.62
CA TRP A 271 22.53 5.51 -12.18
C TRP A 271 21.71 6.13 -13.32
N PRO A 272 20.37 6.00 -13.26
CA PRO A 272 19.47 6.72 -14.15
C PRO A 272 19.78 8.21 -14.23
N ARG A 273 19.93 8.75 -15.45
CA ARG A 273 20.30 10.17 -15.66
C ARG A 273 19.23 11.15 -15.17
N THR A 274 17.99 10.68 -15.08
CA THR A 274 16.83 11.44 -14.63
C THR A 274 16.68 11.47 -13.12
N LEU A 275 17.43 10.62 -12.38
CA LEU A 275 17.31 10.51 -10.93
C LEU A 275 17.78 11.80 -10.26
N ASN A 276 16.89 12.43 -9.52
CA ASN A 276 17.14 13.70 -8.84
C ASN A 276 16.86 13.67 -7.34
N SER A 277 16.06 12.72 -6.86
CA SER A 277 15.71 12.59 -5.45
C SER A 277 15.91 11.15 -4.99
N LEU A 278 16.71 10.99 -3.93
CA LEU A 278 17.01 9.69 -3.33
C LEU A 278 16.72 9.75 -1.82
N ASN A 279 15.85 8.87 -1.36
CA ASN A 279 15.53 8.73 0.06
C ASN A 279 16.17 7.46 0.64
N LEU A 280 17.08 7.65 1.59
CA LEU A 280 17.79 6.62 2.35
C LEU A 280 17.54 6.77 3.87
N SER A 281 16.42 7.39 4.26
CA SER A 281 16.08 7.61 5.67
C SER A 281 15.68 6.30 6.37
N PHE A 282 15.83 6.27 7.69
CA PHE A 282 15.45 5.11 8.52
C PHE A 282 16.11 3.79 8.06
N ALA A 283 17.29 3.88 7.43
CA ALA A 283 17.90 2.76 6.73
C ALA A 283 18.99 2.03 7.54
N ARG A 284 19.17 2.41 8.81
CA ARG A 284 20.20 1.88 9.74
C ARG A 284 21.63 2.04 9.20
N LEU A 285 21.86 3.02 8.34
CA LEU A 285 23.18 3.28 7.76
C LEU A 285 24.15 3.77 8.85
N GLU A 286 25.27 3.07 9.00
CA GLU A 286 26.37 3.49 9.88
C GLU A 286 27.39 4.39 9.14
N GLN A 287 27.37 4.36 7.81
CA GLN A 287 28.16 5.19 6.92
C GLN A 287 27.40 5.45 5.62
N VAL A 288 27.73 6.54 4.93
CA VAL A 288 27.15 6.84 3.61
C VAL A 288 27.55 5.74 2.61
N PRO A 289 26.59 5.12 1.89
CA PRO A 289 26.90 4.09 0.90
C PRO A 289 27.81 4.62 -0.20
N LYS A 290 28.78 3.80 -0.62
CA LYS A 290 29.62 4.12 -1.78
C LYS A 290 28.85 3.88 -3.08
N GLY A 291 29.17 4.68 -4.09
CA GLY A 291 28.62 4.53 -5.43
C GLY A 291 27.22 5.14 -5.58
N LEU A 292 26.89 6.18 -4.82
CA LEU A 292 25.70 6.99 -5.04
C LEU A 292 25.79 7.78 -6.38
N PRO A 293 24.67 8.24 -6.94
CA PRO A 293 24.67 9.09 -8.13
C PRO A 293 25.52 10.34 -7.92
N ALA A 294 26.32 10.76 -8.90
CA ALA A 294 27.24 11.89 -8.72
C ALA A 294 26.55 13.24 -8.39
N ARG A 295 25.30 13.41 -8.85
CA ARG A 295 24.50 14.63 -8.62
C ARG A 295 23.07 14.26 -8.27
N LEU A 296 22.50 14.96 -7.29
CA LEU A 296 21.10 14.88 -6.89
C LEU A 296 20.58 16.29 -6.59
N SER A 297 19.28 16.51 -6.69
CA SER A 297 18.63 17.70 -6.13
C SER A 297 18.34 17.49 -4.64
N GLU A 298 17.92 16.28 -4.28
CA GLU A 298 17.53 15.91 -2.91
C GLU A 298 18.19 14.60 -2.49
N LEU A 299 18.77 14.57 -1.29
CA LEU A 299 19.25 13.37 -0.63
C LEU A 299 18.76 13.39 0.81
N ASP A 300 17.95 12.40 1.16
CA ASP A 300 17.45 12.23 2.53
C ASP A 300 18.22 11.10 3.22
N LEU A 301 18.97 11.44 4.27
CA LEU A 301 19.76 10.54 5.10
C LEU A 301 19.34 10.62 6.57
N ARG A 302 18.15 11.18 6.87
CA ARG A 302 17.67 11.36 8.25
C ARG A 302 17.48 10.03 8.98
N CYS A 303 17.57 10.06 10.30
CA CYS A 303 17.28 8.93 11.17
C CYS A 303 18.05 7.64 10.80
N ASN A 304 19.34 7.80 10.52
CA ASN A 304 20.28 6.71 10.35
C ASN A 304 21.16 6.56 11.61
N ARG A 305 22.24 5.77 11.52
CA ARG A 305 23.18 5.50 12.62
C ARG A 305 24.55 6.10 12.33
N LEU A 306 24.58 7.26 11.65
CA LEU A 306 25.83 7.93 11.31
C LEU A 306 26.44 8.50 12.60
N ASN A 307 27.62 8.01 12.98
CA ASN A 307 28.34 8.45 14.19
C ASN A 307 29.32 9.60 13.92
N LYS A 308 29.49 9.98 12.65
CA LYS A 308 30.33 11.10 12.22
C LYS A 308 29.60 11.83 11.11
N GLU A 309 29.79 13.15 11.05
CA GLU A 309 29.29 13.95 9.95
C GLU A 309 29.91 13.46 8.62
N PRO A 310 29.11 13.18 7.58
CA PRO A 310 29.63 12.74 6.29
C PRO A 310 30.55 13.78 5.66
N ARG A 311 31.68 13.34 5.12
CA ARG A 311 32.61 14.25 4.45
C ARG A 311 32.09 14.67 3.07
N PRO A 312 32.48 15.85 2.54
CA PRO A 312 32.09 16.27 1.20
C PRO A 312 32.43 15.26 0.10
N GLU A 313 33.51 14.50 0.25
CA GLU A 313 33.94 13.49 -0.74
C GLU A 313 33.12 12.18 -0.66
N GLU A 314 32.42 11.95 0.45
CA GLU A 314 31.54 10.79 0.66
C GLU A 314 30.13 11.05 0.11
N LEU A 315 29.77 12.32 -0.08
CA LEU A 315 28.47 12.76 -0.55
C LEU A 315 28.48 13.09 -2.04
N PRO A 316 27.35 12.90 -2.73
CA PRO A 316 27.18 13.45 -4.07
C PRO A 316 27.02 14.97 -4.03
N THR A 317 27.17 15.64 -5.17
CA THR A 317 26.75 17.04 -5.27
C THR A 317 25.23 17.12 -5.10
N VAL A 318 24.77 17.78 -4.04
CA VAL A 318 23.34 17.84 -3.69
C VAL A 318 22.91 19.24 -3.30
N SER A 319 21.71 19.65 -3.71
CA SER A 319 21.14 20.97 -3.36
C SER A 319 20.44 20.96 -2.00
N ASN A 320 19.71 19.89 -1.69
CA ASN A 320 18.98 19.71 -0.44
C ASN A 320 19.37 18.39 0.22
N LEU A 321 20.06 18.48 1.36
CA LEU A 321 20.56 17.36 2.13
C LEU A 321 19.87 17.35 3.50
N THR A 322 19.24 16.24 3.88
CA THR A 322 18.61 16.08 5.19
C THR A 322 19.37 15.04 6.01
N LEU A 323 19.81 15.41 7.22
CA LEU A 323 20.63 14.57 8.10
C LEU A 323 20.06 14.43 9.53
N ASP A 324 18.91 15.04 9.82
CA ASP A 324 18.33 15.10 11.17
C ASP A 324 18.17 13.72 11.81
N GLY A 325 18.32 13.65 13.15
CA GLY A 325 18.14 12.41 13.90
C GLY A 325 19.26 11.38 13.74
N ASN A 326 20.43 11.76 13.23
CA ASN A 326 21.64 10.95 13.27
C ASN A 326 22.44 11.20 14.56
N PRO A 327 23.09 10.19 15.16
CA PRO A 327 23.84 10.32 16.42
C PRO A 327 24.94 11.38 16.43
N PHE A 328 25.53 11.73 15.28
CA PHE A 328 26.57 12.76 15.24
C PHE A 328 26.05 14.19 15.49
N LEU A 329 24.75 14.43 15.32
CA LEU A 329 24.13 15.74 15.57
C LEU A 329 23.78 15.93 17.05
N ASP A 330 23.31 14.87 17.71
CA ASP A 330 22.90 14.85 19.11
C ASP A 330 23.59 13.70 19.88
N PRO A 331 24.89 13.86 20.24
CA PRO A 331 25.65 12.81 20.92
C PRO A 331 25.17 12.50 22.35
N GLU A 332 24.32 13.34 22.94
CA GLU A 332 23.74 13.11 24.28
C GLU A 332 22.68 11.99 24.30
N ASP A 333 22.04 11.68 23.16
CA ASP A 333 21.08 10.57 23.02
C ASP A 333 21.74 9.18 23.08
N LEU A 334 23.08 9.11 23.08
CA LEU A 334 23.83 7.86 23.26
C LEU A 334 23.86 7.38 24.73
N TYR A 335 23.42 8.20 25.69
CA TYR A 335 23.58 7.92 27.12
C TYR A 335 22.30 8.00 27.97
N GLN A 336 21.10 8.13 27.39
CA GLN A 336 19.91 8.39 28.20
C GLN A 336 18.69 7.53 27.84
N GLU A 337 18.64 6.30 28.34
CA GLU A 337 17.38 5.65 28.72
C GLU A 337 16.96 6.18 30.10
N ASP A 338 16.53 7.44 30.18
CA ASP A 338 15.92 7.99 31.40
C ASP A 338 14.48 8.43 31.07
N PRO A 339 13.46 7.60 31.37
CA PRO A 339 12.10 7.75 30.86
C PRO A 339 11.32 8.94 31.46
N MET A 340 11.98 9.83 32.21
CA MET A 340 11.35 10.97 32.88
C MET A 340 11.86 12.35 32.46
N LYS A 341 12.76 12.47 31.47
CA LYS A 341 13.17 13.80 30.96
C LYS A 341 12.63 14.13 29.58
N SER A 342 11.72 15.11 29.61
CA SER A 342 11.50 16.16 28.63
C SER A 342 10.68 15.82 27.38
N GLY A 343 9.60 16.58 27.18
CA GLY A 343 8.73 16.57 26.01
C GLY A 343 9.38 17.14 24.75
N VAL A 344 10.61 16.73 24.45
CA VAL A 344 11.26 16.95 23.16
C VAL A 344 10.88 15.77 22.27
N VAL A 345 10.05 16.02 21.27
CA VAL A 345 9.73 14.99 20.28
C VAL A 345 11.01 14.66 19.52
N SER A 346 11.55 13.45 19.70
CA SER A 346 12.71 12.98 18.94
C SER A 346 12.47 13.21 17.44
N ALA A 347 13.46 13.71 16.71
CA ALA A 347 13.38 13.97 15.26
C ALA A 347 12.88 12.74 14.47
N CYS A 348 13.04 11.54 15.03
CA CYS A 348 12.65 10.27 14.44
C CYS A 348 11.28 9.73 14.91
N ALA A 349 10.64 10.36 15.92
CA ALA A 349 9.37 9.90 16.49
C ALA A 349 8.15 10.14 15.57
N HIS A 350 8.21 11.11 14.67
CA HIS A 350 7.09 11.42 13.76
C HIS A 350 6.87 10.39 12.63
N SER A 351 7.81 9.48 12.38
CA SER A 351 7.75 8.57 11.22
C SER A 351 7.34 7.13 11.54
N ALA A 352 7.18 6.77 12.82
CA ALA A 352 6.62 5.47 13.20
C ALA A 352 5.15 5.29 12.76
N LEU A 353 4.43 6.41 12.54
CA LEU A 353 3.02 6.41 12.13
C LEU A 353 2.78 6.22 10.63
N ALA A 354 3.84 6.21 9.80
CA ALA A 354 3.73 5.87 8.37
C ALA A 354 3.80 4.36 8.10
N VAL A 355 4.15 3.57 9.12
CA VAL A 355 3.91 2.13 9.14
C VAL A 355 2.48 1.96 9.63
N GLY A 356 1.57 1.61 8.73
CA GLY A 356 0.15 1.40 9.06
C GLY A 356 0.02 0.58 10.34
N MET A 357 -0.75 1.11 11.28
CA MET A 357 -1.04 0.53 12.59
C MET A 357 -1.38 -0.96 12.46
N SER A 358 -0.41 -1.82 12.76
CA SER A 358 -0.63 -3.25 12.97
C SER A 358 -1.09 -3.42 14.40
N GLY A 359 -2.40 -3.33 14.61
CA GLY A 359 -3.03 -3.67 15.88
C GLY A 359 -2.98 -5.17 16.10
N THR A 360 -1.97 -5.66 16.81
CA THR A 360 -2.07 -6.90 17.58
C THR A 360 -1.62 -6.62 19.01
N LEU A 361 -2.61 -6.40 19.87
CA LEU A 361 -2.44 -6.38 21.33
C LEU A 361 -2.12 -7.81 21.77
N ALA A 362 -0.85 -8.14 21.90
CA ALA A 362 -0.41 -9.32 22.62
C ALA A 362 -0.54 -9.03 24.13
N VAL A 363 -1.62 -9.53 24.74
CA VAL A 363 -1.76 -9.54 26.20
C VAL A 363 -0.78 -10.59 26.76
N LEU A 364 0.34 -10.11 27.30
CA LEU A 364 1.19 -10.88 28.20
C LEU A 364 0.51 -10.91 29.58
N GLN A 365 0.00 -12.07 29.99
CA GLN A 365 -0.25 -12.35 31.41
C GLN A 365 0.99 -13.03 31.99
N SER A 366 1.76 -12.27 32.76
CA SER A 366 2.70 -12.78 33.74
C SER A 366 2.17 -12.49 35.15
N VAL A 367 1.79 -13.52 35.88
CA VAL A 367 1.76 -13.57 37.35
C VAL A 367 2.16 -15.03 37.65
N GLY A 368 3.23 -15.37 38.35
CA GLY A 368 3.87 -14.72 39.49
C GLY A 368 3.95 -15.79 40.58
N VAL A 369 5.10 -16.45 40.68
CA VAL A 369 5.43 -17.43 41.72
C VAL A 369 5.43 -16.74 43.08
N VAL A 370 4.73 -17.30 44.07
CA VAL A 370 5.06 -17.13 45.50
C VAL A 370 4.69 -18.41 46.27
N ALA A 371 5.70 -18.92 47.00
CA ALA A 371 5.73 -19.96 48.04
C ALA A 371 5.47 -21.42 47.63
#